data_AF-A0A967P0Y4-F1
#
_entry.id   AF-A0A967P0Y4-F1
#
_cell.length_a   1.000
_cell.length_b   1.000
_cell.length_c   1.000
_cell.angle_alpha   90.00
_cell.angle_beta   90.00
_cell.angle_gamma   90.00
#
_symmetry.space_group_name_H-M   'P 1'
#
loop_
_entity.id
_entity.type
_entity.pdbx_description
1 polymer ?
#
loop_
_entity_poly.entity_id
_entity_poly.type
_entity_poly.pdbx_seq_one_letter_code
_entity_poly.pdbx_strand_id
1 'polypeptide(L)'
;GKSSTRAGPKAEKAATAEPRLIIKRLIFEQGRITAKVTPLDKDYDLKLPSLNMANLGGRNGATPTELAREILQRLIDAAKTEIKKQGIDAELDKLKAE
;
A
#
# COMPACT_ATOMS: atom_id res chain seq x y z
N GLY A 1 3.26 -49.87 -35.96
CA GLY A 1 2.88 -48.46 -36.11
C GLY A 1 1.63 -48.17 -35.30
N LYS A 2 1.59 -46.96 -34.72
CA LYS A 2 0.47 -46.23 -34.12
C LYS A 2 0.02 -46.58 -32.69
N SER A 3 0.63 -45.79 -31.80
CA SER A 3 0.11 -45.16 -30.58
C SER A 3 -1.39 -44.86 -30.53
N SER A 4 -1.96 -44.97 -29.32
CA SER A 4 -3.06 -44.10 -28.85
C SER A 4 -3.18 -44.17 -27.32
N THR A 5 -2.31 -43.47 -26.62
CA THR A 5 -2.57 -43.00 -25.25
C THR A 5 -3.53 -41.81 -25.34
N ARG A 6 -4.79 -42.03 -24.96
CA ARG A 6 -5.80 -40.98 -24.87
C ARG A 6 -5.52 -40.16 -23.61
N ALA A 7 -4.74 -39.09 -23.75
CA ALA A 7 -4.65 -38.07 -22.72
C ALA A 7 -6.03 -37.39 -22.61
N GLY A 8 -6.75 -37.67 -21.53
CA GLY A 8 -7.96 -36.93 -21.18
C GLY A 8 -7.62 -35.45 -20.97
N PRO A 9 -8.53 -34.52 -21.30
CA PRO A 9 -8.27 -33.10 -21.09
C PRO A 9 -8.04 -32.86 -19.60
N LYS A 10 -6.83 -32.40 -19.28
CA LYS A 10 -6.48 -31.83 -17.99
C LYS A 10 -7.40 -30.63 -17.81
N ALA A 11 -8.40 -30.76 -16.96
CA ALA A 11 -9.27 -29.66 -16.60
C ALA A 11 -8.39 -28.54 -16.03
N GLU A 12 -8.08 -27.53 -16.86
CA GLU A 12 -7.70 -26.23 -16.38
C GLU A 12 -8.84 -25.78 -15.47
N LYS A 13 -8.59 -25.78 -14.15
CA LYS A 13 -9.45 -25.07 -13.21
C LYS A 13 -9.54 -23.65 -13.75
N ALA A 14 -10.70 -23.29 -14.30
CA ALA A 14 -11.03 -21.91 -14.57
C ALA A 14 -10.72 -21.14 -13.28
N ALA A 15 -9.70 -20.28 -13.32
CA ALA A 15 -9.42 -19.37 -12.22
C ALA A 15 -10.65 -18.48 -12.12
N THR A 16 -11.56 -18.80 -11.18
CA THR A 16 -12.68 -17.94 -10.84
C THR A 16 -12.10 -16.57 -10.53
N ALA A 17 -12.44 -15.57 -11.37
CA ALA A 17 -11.96 -14.21 -11.21
C ALA A 17 -12.23 -13.75 -9.76
N GLU A 18 -11.23 -13.14 -9.12
CA GLU A 18 -11.36 -12.69 -7.75
C GLU A 18 -12.58 -11.77 -7.57
N PRO A 19 -13.35 -11.90 -6.49
CA PRO A 19 -14.52 -11.06 -6.25
C PRO A 19 -14.08 -9.59 -6.14
N ARG A 20 -14.84 -8.69 -6.80
CA ARG A 20 -14.63 -7.25 -6.68
C ARG A 20 -15.38 -6.72 -5.47
N LEU A 21 -14.70 -5.93 -4.65
CA LEU A 21 -15.20 -5.43 -3.38
C LEU A 21 -15.22 -3.90 -3.39
N ILE A 22 -16.20 -3.32 -2.67
CA ILE A 22 -16.24 -1.90 -2.35
C ILE A 22 -16.12 -1.79 -0.83
N ILE A 23 -15.01 -1.25 -0.33
CA ILE A 23 -14.88 -0.96 1.10
C ILE A 23 -15.49 0.42 1.35
N LYS A 24 -16.70 0.43 1.94
CA LYS A 24 -17.44 1.66 2.22
C LYS A 24 -16.67 2.60 3.14
N ARG A 25 -16.04 2.05 4.18
CA ARG A 25 -15.27 2.81 5.17
C ARG A 25 -14.18 1.96 5.79
N LEU A 26 -13.00 2.52 5.88
CA LEU A 26 -11.85 2.00 6.63
C LEU A 26 -11.28 3.14 7.45
N ILE A 27 -11.13 2.90 8.75
CA ILE A 27 -10.56 3.87 9.68
C ILE A 27 -9.26 3.28 10.20
N PHE A 28 -8.16 4.01 10.04
CA PHE A 28 -6.87 3.68 10.63
C PHE A 28 -6.57 4.70 11.72
N GLU A 29 -6.36 4.24 12.94
CA GLU A 29 -6.19 5.10 14.11
C GLU A 29 -4.97 4.67 14.93
N GLN A 30 -4.43 5.63 15.69
CA GLN A 30 -3.35 5.38 16.65
C GLN A 30 -2.08 4.76 16.03
N GLY A 31 -1.87 4.99 14.72
CA GLY A 31 -0.70 4.51 14.01
C GLY A 31 0.57 5.15 14.55
N ARG A 32 1.62 4.33 14.72
CA ARG A 32 2.97 4.78 15.06
C ARG A 32 3.93 4.33 13.99
N ILE A 33 4.84 5.22 13.63
CA ILE A 33 5.93 4.92 12.70
C ILE A 33 7.25 5.30 13.35
N THR A 34 8.27 4.51 13.09
CA THR A 34 9.66 4.86 13.33
C THR A 34 10.31 5.02 11.97
N ALA A 35 10.87 6.19 11.70
CA ALA A 35 11.45 6.53 10.41
C ALA A 35 12.88 7.02 10.59
N LYS A 36 13.80 6.50 9.77
CA LYS A 36 15.17 6.99 9.68
C LYS A 36 15.31 7.91 8.48
N VAL A 37 15.82 9.12 8.69
CA VAL A 37 16.26 9.99 7.60
C VAL A 37 17.74 9.76 7.39
N THR A 38 18.09 8.94 6.40
CA THR A 38 19.47 8.48 6.18
C THR A 38 20.50 9.62 6.15
N PRO A 39 20.28 10.74 5.43
CA PRO A 39 21.27 11.83 5.42
C PRO A 39 21.46 12.53 6.78
N LEU A 40 20.48 12.43 7.68
CA LEU A 40 20.54 13.04 9.02
C LEU A 40 21.02 12.04 10.08
N ASP A 41 21.20 10.77 9.73
CA ASP A 41 21.45 9.64 10.63
C ASP A 41 20.60 9.65 11.91
N LYS A 42 19.35 10.11 11.78
CA LYS A 42 18.44 10.35 12.90
C LYS A 42 17.13 9.61 12.71
N ASP A 43 16.69 9.00 13.81
CA ASP A 43 15.41 8.31 13.91
C ASP A 43 14.33 9.25 14.45
N TYR A 44 13.12 9.08 13.92
CA TYR A 44 11.93 9.85 14.25
C TYR A 44 10.80 8.90 14.60
N ASP A 45 10.32 9.01 15.85
CA ASP A 45 9.12 8.32 16.32
C ASP A 45 7.90 9.22 16.17
N LEU A 46 7.06 8.91 15.18
CA LEU A 46 5.94 9.77 14.79
C LEU A 46 4.61 9.05 15.01
N LYS A 47 3.60 9.83 15.39
CA LYS A 47 2.21 9.38 15.39
C LYS A 47 1.57 9.77 14.07
N LEU A 48 0.98 8.79 13.39
CA LEU A 48 0.16 9.07 12.21
C LEU A 48 -1.18 9.67 12.66
N PRO A 49 -1.70 10.67 11.93
CA PRO A 49 -3.06 11.13 12.14
C PRO A 49 -4.06 10.00 11.83
N SER A 50 -5.25 10.07 12.40
CA SER A 50 -6.33 9.16 12.01
C SER A 50 -6.66 9.35 10.53
N LEU A 51 -6.72 8.25 9.79
CA LEU A 51 -7.05 8.22 8.37
C LEU A 51 -8.43 7.60 8.20
N ASN A 52 -9.36 8.39 7.65
CA ASN A 52 -10.69 7.92 7.30
C ASN A 52 -10.76 7.77 5.77
N MET A 53 -10.71 6.52 5.31
CA MET A 53 -10.75 6.16 3.90
C MET A 53 -12.14 5.66 3.55
N ALA A 54 -12.79 6.27 2.57
CA ALA A 54 -14.14 5.92 2.15
C ALA A 54 -14.19 5.53 0.69
N ASN A 55 -15.13 4.65 0.34
CA ASN A 55 -15.43 4.21 -1.02
C ASN A 55 -14.22 3.67 -1.79
N LEU A 56 -13.39 2.85 -1.14
CA LEU A 56 -12.24 2.20 -1.80
C LEU A 56 -12.75 1.18 -2.83
N GLY A 57 -12.06 1.10 -3.98
CA GLY A 57 -12.52 0.34 -5.14
C GLY A 57 -13.56 1.06 -6.02
N GLY A 58 -14.00 2.26 -5.64
CA GLY A 58 -14.88 3.10 -6.46
C GLY A 58 -16.21 2.44 -6.85
N ARG A 59 -16.79 2.84 -7.99
CA ARG A 59 -18.12 2.37 -8.43
C ARG A 59 -18.15 0.92 -8.90
N ASN A 60 -17.02 0.40 -9.36
CA ASN A 60 -16.94 -0.93 -10.00
C ASN A 60 -16.35 -2.00 -9.06
N GLY A 61 -16.01 -1.62 -7.83
CA GLY A 61 -15.21 -2.42 -6.92
C GLY A 61 -13.79 -2.62 -7.41
N ALA A 62 -12.99 -3.21 -6.54
CA ALA A 62 -11.59 -3.56 -6.80
C ALA A 62 -11.31 -4.96 -6.26
N THR A 63 -10.32 -5.64 -6.84
CA THR A 63 -9.84 -6.91 -6.30
C THR A 63 -9.18 -6.69 -4.94
N PRO A 64 -9.05 -7.72 -4.10
CA PRO A 64 -8.31 -7.61 -2.83
C PRO A 64 -6.90 -7.02 -3.01
N THR A 65 -6.19 -7.40 -4.07
CA THR A 65 -4.85 -6.90 -4.37
C THR A 65 -4.85 -5.40 -4.73
N GLU A 66 -5.82 -4.95 -5.52
CA GLU A 66 -5.98 -3.53 -5.86
C GLU A 66 -6.29 -2.69 -4.62
N LEU A 67 -7.19 -3.16 -3.76
CA LEU A 67 -7.54 -2.49 -2.50
C LEU A 67 -6.34 -2.42 -1.55
N ALA A 68 -5.59 -3.51 -1.40
CA ALA A 68 -4.38 -3.53 -0.57
C ALA A 68 -3.37 -2.48 -1.03
N ARG A 69 -3.12 -2.38 -2.35
CA ARG A 69 -2.24 -1.35 -2.91
C ARG A 69 -2.75 0.06 -2.61
N GLU A 70 -4.04 0.31 -2.81
CA GLU A 70 -4.65 1.61 -2.54
C GLU A 70 -4.51 2.01 -1.06
N ILE A 71 -4.79 1.09 -0.12
CA ILE A 71 -4.68 1.33 1.32
C ILE A 71 -3.23 1.61 1.71
N LEU A 72 -2.29 0.76 1.26
CA LEU A 72 -0.87 0.90 1.58
C LEU A 72 -0.29 2.20 1.04
N GLN A 73 -0.65 2.59 -0.19
CA GLN A 73 -0.21 3.84 -0.78
C GLN A 73 -0.65 5.04 0.07
N ARG A 74 -1.92 5.08 0.50
CA ARG A 74 -2.44 6.15 1.37
C ARG A 74 -1.73 6.20 2.73
N LEU A 75 -1.40 5.05 3.32
CA LEU A 75 -0.64 4.96 4.56
C LEU A 75 0.79 5.49 4.39
N ILE A 76 1.46 5.12 3.30
CA ILE A 76 2.81 5.60 2.97
C ILE A 76 2.81 7.13 2.74
N ASP A 77 1.80 7.65 2.06
CA ASP A 77 1.70 9.10 1.80
C ASP A 77 1.43 9.90 3.08
N ALA A 78 0.62 9.36 3.98
CA ALA A 78 0.43 9.94 5.32
C ALA A 78 1.74 9.94 6.13
N ALA A 79 2.50 8.84 6.10
CA ALA A 79 3.80 8.75 6.75
C ALA A 79 4.80 9.76 6.20
N LYS A 80 4.93 9.86 4.87
CA LYS A 80 5.80 10.87 4.22
C LYS A 80 5.43 12.29 4.63
N THR A 81 4.13 12.58 4.67
CA THR A 81 3.63 13.90 5.08
C THR A 81 4.02 14.21 6.52
N GLU A 82 3.88 13.26 7.43
CA GLU A 82 4.21 13.49 8.84
C GLU A 82 5.72 13.61 9.08
N ILE A 83 6.53 12.85 8.33
CA ILE A 83 7.99 12.98 8.32
C ILE A 83 8.37 14.40 7.88
N LYS A 84 7.84 14.90 6.75
CA LYS A 84 8.16 16.26 6.26
C LYS A 84 7.83 17.37 7.25
N LYS A 85 6.75 17.22 8.03
CA LYS A 85 6.39 18.21 9.08
C LYS A 85 7.42 18.34 10.19
N GLN A 86 8.33 17.39 10.36
CA GLN A 86 9.42 17.48 11.33
C GLN A 86 10.50 18.51 10.94
N GLY A 87 10.34 19.23 9.83
CA GLY A 87 11.31 20.21 9.36
C GLY A 87 12.55 19.58 8.71
N ILE A 88 12.48 18.28 8.39
CA ILE A 88 13.56 17.51 7.78
C ILE A 88 14.03 18.15 6.46
N ASP A 89 13.13 18.72 5.67
CA ASP A 89 13.49 19.37 4.39
C ASP A 89 14.48 20.54 4.63
N ALA A 90 14.27 21.34 5.68
CA ALA A 90 15.16 22.45 6.02
C ALA A 90 16.53 21.97 6.56
N GLU A 91 16.56 20.82 7.23
CA GLU A 91 17.81 20.21 7.72
C GLU A 91 18.61 19.59 6.57
N LEU A 92 17.93 18.95 5.62
CA LEU A 92 18.52 18.42 4.39
C LEU A 92 19.05 19.52 3.46
N ASP A 93 18.36 20.67 3.38
CA ASP A 93 18.82 21.77 2.53
C ASP A 93 20.10 22.44 3.06
N LYS A 94 20.31 22.46 4.39
CA LYS A 94 21.59 22.88 4.98
C LYS A 94 22.74 21.98 4.55
N LEU A 95 22.53 20.65 4.57
CA LEU A 95 23.55 19.69 4.15
C LEU A 95 23.94 19.77 2.67
N LYS A 96 23.03 20.26 1.80
CA LYS A 96 23.31 20.45 0.36
C LYS A 96 24.02 21.77 0.05
N ALA A 97 24.01 22.71 1.00
CA ALA A 97 24.65 24.01 0.86
C ALA A 97 26.12 24.00 1.32
N GLU A 98 26.58 22.88 1.88
CA GLU A 98 27.97 22.55 2.21
C GLU A 98 28.63 21.73 1.09
#